data_AF-A0A3Q0J0B3-F1
#
_entry.id   AF-A0A3Q0J0B3-F1
#
_cell.length_a   1.000
_cell.length_b   1.000
_cell.length_c   1.000
_cell.angle_alpha   90.00
_cell.angle_beta   90.00
_cell.angle_gamma   90.00
#
_symmetry.space_group_name_H-M   'P 1'
#
loop_
_entity.id
_entity.type
_entity.pdbx_description
1 polymer ?
#
loop_
_entity_poly.entity_id
_entity_poly.type
_entity_poly.pdbx_seq_one_letter_code
_entity_poly.pdbx_strand_id
1 'polypeptide(L)'
;MRIGVHSGKIFSGILGVCKWQYDIWSQDVVIANHMEQTGRPGMVHVTQQTLKLLGNDYDWEPNCGNKSPLLDKLNIKTFLIKPRKQGRLNEEDFNTLVTDIIYIAVQRGSHDKLQRKLLDDEPLYDSVASDEEQQVTPTTNLITTKQSQLESQLMISEAHITHLNNEIAKLKTQVQQVIGENETLKAALNARNSATHHQPPETEPVSDSSWCSPQRPASMYNVTVNAQSTTTRMPQSEEVVRRTDQVTKRIQELAAHMRSSDKCHSFVPHAERIRIAVSELSAIFPQNTNNDLIRHALRSLNTSTVRLQAECAQLEGSAERVRSCAYNMAKANKQLLTQFQ
;
A
#
# COMPACT_ATOMS: atom_id res chain seq x y z
N MET A 1 12.26 12.61 22.23
CA MET A 1 11.29 11.56 22.61
C MET A 1 11.73 10.96 23.95
N ARG A 2 10.81 10.68 24.86
CA ARG A 2 11.05 10.02 26.15
C ARG A 2 10.30 8.69 26.17
N ILE A 3 10.88 7.67 26.79
CA ILE A 3 10.28 6.34 26.87
C ILE A 3 10.48 5.81 28.29
N GLY A 4 9.40 5.36 28.93
CA GLY A 4 9.41 4.72 30.23
C GLY A 4 8.90 3.29 30.14
N VAL A 5 9.61 2.33 30.75
CA VAL A 5 9.27 0.91 30.71
C VAL A 5 9.25 0.32 32.11
N HIS A 6 8.12 -0.28 32.46
CA HIS A 6 7.93 -1.00 33.69
C HIS A 6 7.29 -2.36 33.39
N SER A 7 7.76 -3.40 34.07
CA SER A 7 7.22 -4.75 33.99
C SER A 7 6.43 -5.02 35.26
N GLY A 8 5.15 -5.35 35.11
CA GLY A 8 4.23 -5.55 36.23
C GLY A 8 2.97 -6.31 35.79
N LYS A 9 1.97 -6.35 36.65
CA LYS A 9 0.67 -6.96 36.39
C LYS A 9 -0.33 -5.89 35.95
N ILE A 10 -1.14 -6.22 34.96
CA ILE A 10 -2.16 -5.30 34.44
C ILE A 10 -3.54 -5.93 34.45
N PHE A 11 -4.57 -5.09 34.57
CA PHE A 11 -5.93 -5.44 34.23
C PHE A 11 -6.23 -4.83 32.86
N SER A 12 -6.80 -5.61 31.96
CA SER A 12 -7.26 -5.11 30.67
C SER A 12 -8.67 -5.59 30.38
N GLY A 13 -9.38 -4.84 29.57
CA GLY A 13 -10.76 -5.14 29.24
C GLY A 13 -11.27 -4.35 28.06
N ILE A 14 -12.44 -4.75 27.56
CA ILE A 14 -13.18 -4.04 26.53
C ILE A 14 -14.31 -3.27 27.21
N LEU A 15 -14.40 -1.98 26.90
CA LEU A 15 -15.44 -1.07 27.37
C LEU A 15 -16.42 -0.76 26.25
N GLY A 16 -17.69 -0.61 26.62
CA GLY A 16 -18.74 -0.11 25.74
C GLY A 16 -19.52 -1.21 25.02
N VAL A 17 -20.81 -0.95 24.77
CA VAL A 17 -21.73 -1.92 24.15
C VAL A 17 -21.85 -1.69 22.64
N CYS A 18 -21.95 -0.42 22.21
CA CYS A 18 -22.07 -0.07 20.78
C CYS A 18 -20.74 0.37 20.14
N LYS A 19 -19.78 0.81 20.95
CA LYS A 19 -18.42 1.15 20.54
C LYS A 19 -17.47 0.50 21.51
N TRP A 20 -16.77 -0.51 21.03
CA TRP A 20 -15.84 -1.28 21.86
C TRP A 20 -14.51 -0.57 21.91
N GLN A 21 -14.02 -0.31 23.12
CA GLN A 21 -12.73 0.27 23.37
C GLN A 21 -11.94 -0.64 24.31
N TYR A 22 -10.81 -1.14 23.82
CA TYR A 22 -9.88 -1.86 24.68
C TYR A 22 -9.07 -0.85 25.50
N ASP A 23 -8.93 -1.11 26.80
CA ASP A 23 -8.16 -0.26 27.70
C ASP A 23 -7.48 -1.09 28.81
N ILE A 24 -6.46 -0.51 29.44
CA ILE A 24 -5.58 -1.14 30.42
C ILE A 24 -5.47 -0.26 31.66
N TRP A 25 -5.70 -0.86 32.84
CA TRP A 25 -5.56 -0.20 34.13
C TRP A 25 -4.71 -1.03 35.09
N SER A 26 -3.82 -0.36 35.82
CA SER A 26 -3.11 -0.93 36.97
C SER A 26 -2.29 0.17 37.64
N GLN A 27 -1.90 -0.08 38.89
CA GLN A 27 -0.84 0.68 39.55
C GLN A 27 0.47 0.65 38.72
N ASP A 28 0.75 -0.47 38.05
CA ASP A 28 1.94 -0.64 37.23
C ASP A 28 1.92 0.24 35.97
N VAL A 29 0.73 0.54 35.43
CA VAL A 29 0.56 1.51 34.33
C VAL A 29 0.87 2.93 34.83
N VAL A 30 0.46 3.28 36.04
CA VAL A 30 0.78 4.57 36.66
C VAL A 30 2.29 4.71 36.87
N ILE A 31 2.96 3.65 37.32
CA ILE A 31 4.41 3.61 37.47
C ILE A 31 5.10 3.79 36.10
N ALA A 32 4.65 3.09 35.06
CA ALA A 32 5.18 3.24 33.70
C ALA A 32 5.03 4.68 33.17
N ASN A 33 3.88 5.31 33.42
CA ASN A 33 3.64 6.71 33.07
C ASN A 33 4.62 7.64 33.81
N HIS A 34 4.84 7.42 35.11
CA HIS A 34 5.84 8.20 35.86
C HIS A 34 7.26 7.95 35.36
N MET A 35 7.59 6.75 34.88
CA MET A 35 8.87 6.45 34.22
C MET A 35 9.08 7.27 32.95
N GLU A 36 8.04 7.46 32.14
CA GLU A 36 8.12 8.29 30.93
C GLU A 36 8.26 9.77 31.28
N GLN A 37 7.48 10.26 32.26
CA GLN A 37 7.53 11.66 32.71
C GLN A 37 8.88 12.06 33.32
N THR A 38 9.46 11.19 34.15
CA THR A 38 10.77 11.39 34.80
C THR A 38 11.95 10.96 33.92
N GLY A 39 11.68 10.44 32.72
CA GLY A 39 12.69 9.94 31.79
C GLY A 39 13.49 11.06 31.11
N ARG A 40 14.75 10.74 30.76
CA ARG A 40 15.60 11.63 29.97
C ARG A 40 15.33 11.44 28.46
N PRO A 41 15.22 12.53 27.67
CA PRO A 41 15.07 12.41 26.23
C PRO A 41 16.23 11.64 25.58
N GLY A 42 15.93 10.71 24.67
CA GLY A 42 16.94 9.91 23.97
C GLY A 42 17.49 8.70 24.74
N MET A 43 17.02 8.48 25.96
CA MET A 43 17.31 7.30 26.78
C MET A 43 16.01 6.60 27.18
N VAL A 44 16.07 5.29 27.43
CA VAL A 44 14.92 4.53 27.91
C VAL A 44 15.00 4.41 29.42
N HIS A 45 13.98 4.89 30.12
CA HIS A 45 13.91 4.85 31.58
C HIS A 45 13.23 3.56 32.03
N VAL A 46 13.93 2.75 32.84
CA VAL A 46 13.47 1.43 33.25
C VAL A 46 13.50 1.25 34.76
N THR A 47 12.54 0.48 35.28
CA THR A 47 12.55 0.06 36.68
C THR A 47 13.52 -1.10 36.94
N GLN A 48 13.93 -1.29 38.19
CA GLN A 48 14.78 -2.42 38.60
C GLN A 48 14.20 -3.79 38.18
N GLN A 49 12.88 -3.95 38.26
CA GLN A 49 12.22 -5.19 37.87
C GLN A 49 12.40 -5.48 36.38
N THR A 50 12.17 -4.48 35.53
CA THR A 50 12.42 -4.59 34.08
C THR A 50 13.89 -4.87 33.81
N LEU A 51 14.82 -4.19 34.50
CA LEU A 51 16.26 -4.38 34.29
C LEU A 51 16.71 -5.83 34.55
N LYS A 52 16.16 -6.48 35.58
CA LYS A 52 16.45 -7.90 35.87
C LYS A 52 16.04 -8.82 34.72
N LEU A 53 14.99 -8.47 33.98
CA LEU A 53 14.49 -9.26 32.85
C LEU A 53 15.31 -9.02 31.57
N LEU A 54 15.93 -7.85 31.44
CA LEU A 54 16.75 -7.47 30.27
C LEU A 54 18.15 -8.12 30.27
N GLY A 55 18.59 -8.70 31.39
CA GLY A 55 19.90 -9.33 31.48
C GLY A 55 21.05 -8.34 31.26
N ASN A 56 22.08 -8.77 30.53
CA ASN A 56 23.31 -8.00 30.29
C ASN A 56 23.43 -7.47 28.85
N ASP A 57 22.35 -7.46 28.07
CA ASP A 57 22.40 -7.11 26.65
C ASP A 57 22.46 -5.59 26.38
N TYR A 58 22.30 -4.79 27.44
CA TYR A 58 22.17 -3.34 27.37
C TYR A 58 23.04 -2.64 28.42
N ASP A 59 23.72 -1.57 27.97
CA ASP A 59 24.42 -0.66 28.86
C ASP A 59 23.43 0.26 29.58
N TRP A 60 23.52 0.30 30.90
CA TRP A 60 22.64 1.11 31.74
C TRP A 60 23.42 2.00 32.72
N GLU A 61 22.79 3.10 33.13
CA GLU A 61 23.27 3.98 34.20
C GLU A 61 22.20 4.13 35.28
N PRO A 62 22.58 4.21 36.57
CA PRO A 62 21.63 4.47 37.64
C PRO A 62 21.03 5.87 37.49
N ASN A 63 19.70 5.99 37.62
CA ASN A 63 19.05 7.30 37.58
C ASN A 63 19.19 8.00 38.94
N CYS A 64 20.10 8.98 39.01
CA CYS A 64 20.29 9.84 40.16
C CYS A 64 19.47 11.15 40.10
N GLY A 65 18.62 11.32 39.09
CA GLY A 65 17.86 12.56 38.84
C GLY A 65 16.53 12.67 39.60
N ASN A 66 15.67 13.58 39.12
CA ASN A 66 14.34 13.90 39.71
C ASN A 66 13.48 12.64 39.85
N LYS A 67 13.41 12.11 41.08
CA LYS A 67 12.53 11.01 41.44
C LYS A 67 11.12 11.54 41.62
N SER A 68 10.14 10.84 41.08
CA SER A 68 8.75 11.16 41.40
C SER A 68 8.44 10.72 42.84
N PRO A 69 7.61 11.46 43.59
CA PRO A 69 7.25 11.10 44.96
C PRO A 69 6.63 9.70 45.09
N LEU A 70 5.99 9.22 44.02
CA LEU A 70 5.38 7.90 43.98
C LEU A 70 6.42 6.78 44.01
N LEU A 71 7.53 6.95 43.30
CA LEU A 71 8.59 5.94 43.20
C LEU A 71 9.38 5.83 44.50
N ASP A 72 9.60 6.96 45.17
CA ASP A 72 10.23 7.01 46.48
C ASP A 72 9.36 6.32 47.54
N LYS A 73 8.05 6.57 47.53
CA LYS A 73 7.09 5.86 48.40
C LYS A 73 7.12 4.34 48.20
N LEU A 74 7.28 3.89 46.96
CA LEU A 74 7.34 2.47 46.62
C LEU A 74 8.76 1.88 46.72
N ASN A 75 9.77 2.69 47.06
CA ASN A 75 11.18 2.32 47.13
C ASN A 75 11.71 1.63 45.85
N ILE A 76 11.21 2.06 44.68
CA ILE A 76 11.57 1.47 43.39
C ILE A 76 12.83 2.15 42.86
N LYS A 77 13.89 1.36 42.66
CA LYS A 77 15.11 1.83 42.00
C LYS A 77 14.92 1.87 40.49
N THR A 78 15.51 2.89 39.87
CA THR A 78 15.30 3.20 38.45
C THR A 78 16.64 3.43 37.74
N PHE A 79 16.69 3.07 36.46
CA PHE A 79 17.89 3.04 35.64
C PHE A 79 17.60 3.59 34.25
N LEU A 80 18.59 4.18 33.60
CA LEU A 80 18.50 4.69 32.23
C LEU A 80 19.34 3.83 31.31
N ILE A 81 18.72 3.30 30.26
CA ILE A 81 19.42 2.55 29.22
C ILE A 81 19.99 3.55 28.22
N LYS A 82 21.29 3.42 27.96
CA LYS A 82 21.98 4.26 27.00
C LYS A 82 21.62 3.82 25.58
N PRO A 83 21.47 4.77 24.63
CA PRO A 83 21.40 4.39 23.24
C PRO A 83 22.70 3.66 22.88
N ARG A 84 22.59 2.52 22.18
CA ARG A 84 23.76 1.92 21.55
C ARG A 84 24.38 2.99 20.66
N LYS A 85 25.70 3.12 20.69
CA LYS A 85 26.43 4.00 19.78
C LYS A 85 26.14 3.51 18.36
N GLN A 86 25.10 4.04 17.73
CA GLN A 86 24.84 3.84 16.32
C GLN A 86 25.92 4.60 15.56
N GLY A 87 27.10 3.97 15.46
CA GLY A 87 27.80 4.02 14.19
C GLY A 87 26.81 3.55 13.13
N ARG A 88 26.87 4.18 11.96
CA ARG A 88 26.19 3.72 10.74
C ARG A 88 26.30 2.18 10.70
N LEU A 89 25.19 1.47 10.94
CA LEU A 89 25.22 0.02 11.09
C LEU A 89 25.90 -0.55 9.84
N ASN A 90 26.88 -1.42 10.04
CA ASN A 90 27.49 -2.12 8.93
C ASN A 90 26.41 -3.02 8.29
N GLU A 91 26.58 -3.35 7.02
CA GLU A 91 25.61 -4.16 6.27
C GLU A 91 25.34 -5.50 6.96
N GLU A 92 26.36 -6.10 7.59
CA GLU A 92 26.24 -7.30 8.40
C GLU A 92 25.41 -7.09 9.67
N ASP A 93 25.65 -6.02 10.44
CA ASP A 93 24.89 -5.72 11.66
C ASP A 93 23.40 -5.46 11.36
N PHE A 94 23.12 -4.83 10.21
CA PHE A 94 21.76 -4.63 9.74
C PHE A 94 21.09 -5.96 9.36
N ASN A 95 21.80 -6.84 8.66
CA ASN A 95 21.31 -8.16 8.28
C ASN A 95 21.04 -9.05 9.52
N THR A 96 21.91 -8.98 10.54
CA THR A 96 21.69 -9.68 11.81
C THR A 96 20.44 -9.15 12.53
N LEU A 97 20.27 -7.83 12.59
CA LEU A 97 19.09 -7.22 13.19
C LEU A 97 17.79 -7.63 12.47
N VAL A 98 17.80 -7.62 11.13
CA VAL A 98 16.66 -8.07 10.32
C VAL A 98 16.35 -9.54 10.59
N THR A 99 17.37 -10.38 10.67
CA THR A 99 17.22 -11.81 10.98
C THR A 99 16.65 -12.03 12.37
N ASP A 100 17.14 -11.30 13.38
CA ASP A 100 16.63 -11.36 14.76
C ASP A 100 15.16 -10.91 14.85
N ILE A 101 14.79 -9.83 14.16
CA ILE A 101 13.41 -9.35 14.10
C ILE A 101 12.49 -10.40 13.47
N ILE A 102 12.90 -10.99 12.35
CA ILE A 102 12.13 -12.06 11.68
C ILE A 102 12.03 -13.29 12.57
N TYR A 103 13.13 -13.68 13.22
CA TYR A 103 13.16 -14.82 14.14
C TYR A 103 12.19 -14.62 15.31
N ILE A 104 12.24 -13.46 15.99
CA ILE A 104 11.33 -13.12 17.09
C ILE A 104 9.87 -13.12 16.62
N ALA A 105 9.58 -12.63 15.40
CA ALA A 105 8.23 -12.63 14.85
C ALA A 105 7.71 -14.06 14.58
N VAL A 106 8.56 -14.94 14.04
CA VAL A 106 8.20 -16.36 13.80
C VAL A 106 7.93 -17.11 15.10
N GLN A 107 8.72 -16.86 16.15
CA GLN A 107 8.49 -17.48 17.46
C GLN A 107 7.16 -17.05 18.08
N ARG A 108 6.81 -15.76 17.97
CA ARG A 108 5.51 -15.25 18.45
C ARG A 108 4.32 -15.85 17.68
N GLY A 109 4.45 -15.99 16.35
CA GLY A 109 3.41 -16.62 15.53
C GLY A 109 3.18 -18.11 15.83
N SER A 110 4.19 -18.81 16.35
CA SER A 110 4.07 -20.21 16.79
C SER A 110 3.37 -20.35 18.15
N HIS A 111 3.60 -19.40 19.07
CA HIS A 111 2.93 -19.39 20.38
C HIS A 111 1.42 -19.11 20.26
N ASP A 112 1.01 -18.20 19.37
CA ASP A 112 -0.40 -17.91 19.07
C ASP A 112 -1.15 -19.12 18.48
N LYS A 113 -0.44 -19.99 17.75
CA LYS A 113 -1.01 -21.20 17.14
C LYS A 113 -1.19 -22.32 18.16
N LEU A 114 -0.34 -22.38 19.18
CA LEU A 114 -0.45 -23.32 20.29
C LEU A 114 -1.55 -22.89 21.26
N GLN A 115 -1.69 -21.58 21.50
CA GLN A 115 -2.68 -21.04 22.43
C GLN A 115 -4.10 -21.04 21.86
N ARG A 116 -4.27 -20.86 20.54
CA ARG A 116 -5.55 -21.12 19.85
C ARG A 116 -6.00 -22.58 19.95
N LYS A 117 -5.04 -23.52 19.96
CA LYS A 117 -5.35 -24.96 20.13
C LYS A 117 -5.77 -25.35 21.55
N LEU A 118 -5.56 -24.48 22.54
CA LEU A 118 -5.88 -24.71 23.95
C LEU A 118 -7.15 -23.96 24.43
N LEU A 119 -7.80 -23.18 23.55
CA LEU A 119 -8.97 -22.36 23.88
C LEU A 119 -10.24 -22.72 23.10
N ASP A 120 -10.19 -23.74 22.25
CA ASP A 120 -11.37 -24.31 21.58
C ASP A 120 -11.91 -25.52 22.37
N ASP A 121 -12.31 -25.31 23.64
CA ASP A 121 -13.26 -26.20 24.32
C ASP A 121 -14.68 -25.69 24.03
N GLU A 122 -15.25 -26.15 22.93
CA GLU A 122 -16.70 -26.05 22.68
C GLU A 122 -17.44 -27.03 23.61
N PRO A 123 -18.57 -26.66 24.24
CA PRO A 123 -19.29 -27.57 25.11
C PRO A 123 -19.98 -28.68 24.31
N LEU A 124 -19.71 -29.91 24.75
CA LEU A 124 -20.17 -31.21 24.27
C LEU A 124 -21.71 -31.28 24.09
N TYR A 125 -22.19 -31.37 22.85
CA TYR A 125 -23.50 -31.94 22.53
C TYR A 125 -23.32 -33.44 22.25
N ASP A 126 -23.88 -34.26 23.13
CA ASP A 126 -23.78 -35.72 23.13
C ASP A 126 -24.54 -36.32 21.94
N SER A 127 -23.82 -37.03 21.07
CA SER A 127 -24.40 -37.87 20.02
C SER A 127 -23.81 -39.26 20.15
N VAL A 128 -24.57 -40.06 20.89
CA VAL A 128 -24.56 -41.51 20.93
C VAL A 128 -24.34 -42.14 19.55
N ALA A 129 -23.27 -42.92 19.38
CA ALA A 129 -23.26 -44.27 18.79
C ALA A 129 -21.84 -44.78 18.48
N SER A 130 -21.57 -45.97 19.02
CA SER A 130 -20.77 -47.06 18.47
C SER A 130 -19.23 -46.99 18.53
N ASP A 131 -18.73 -47.70 19.53
CA ASP A 131 -17.55 -48.58 19.58
C ASP A 131 -16.85 -48.89 18.25
N GLU A 132 -15.53 -48.63 18.18
CA GLU A 132 -14.50 -49.64 17.84
C GLU A 132 -13.07 -49.13 18.16
N GLU A 133 -12.23 -50.05 18.62
CA GLU A 133 -10.95 -49.84 19.29
C GLU A 133 -9.79 -49.28 18.43
N GLN A 134 -9.06 -48.36 19.07
CA GLN A 134 -7.61 -48.17 19.14
C GLN A 134 -6.68 -48.93 18.16
N GLN A 135 -5.85 -48.16 17.42
CA GLN A 135 -4.45 -48.52 17.18
C GLN A 135 -3.55 -47.28 16.99
N VAL A 136 -2.35 -47.36 17.59
CA VAL A 136 -1.33 -46.31 17.73
C VAL A 136 -0.22 -46.49 16.67
N THR A 137 0.43 -45.38 16.28
CA THR A 137 1.71 -45.18 15.53
C THR A 137 1.62 -44.73 14.05
N PRO A 138 2.62 -44.02 13.49
CA PRO A 138 3.39 -42.90 14.04
C PRO A 138 3.51 -41.68 13.07
N THR A 139 4.00 -40.57 13.62
CA THR A 139 4.21 -39.22 13.05
C THR A 139 5.08 -39.11 11.79
N THR A 140 5.47 -40.22 11.15
CA THR A 140 6.34 -40.26 9.96
C THR A 140 5.54 -39.99 8.68
N ASN A 141 4.31 -40.48 8.58
CA ASN A 141 3.49 -40.37 7.36
C ASN A 141 3.09 -38.93 7.02
N LEU A 142 2.91 -38.07 8.04
CA LEU A 142 2.45 -36.69 7.83
C LEU A 142 3.55 -35.79 7.23
N ILE A 143 4.82 -36.03 7.61
CA ILE A 143 5.97 -35.29 7.08
C ILE A 143 6.16 -35.68 5.61
N THR A 144 6.12 -36.97 5.28
CA THR A 144 6.26 -37.47 3.91
C THR A 144 5.14 -36.96 2.99
N THR A 145 3.88 -36.93 3.46
CA THR A 145 2.78 -36.36 2.67
C THR A 145 2.93 -34.86 2.41
N LYS A 146 3.44 -34.09 3.38
CA LYS A 146 3.67 -32.66 3.20
C LYS A 146 4.86 -32.37 2.29
N GLN A 147 5.90 -33.21 2.35
CA GLN A 147 7.07 -33.12 1.49
C GLN A 147 6.70 -33.41 0.03
N SER A 148 5.91 -34.46 -0.21
CA SER A 148 5.36 -34.78 -1.54
C SER A 148 4.44 -33.69 -2.10
N GLN A 149 3.61 -33.05 -1.26
CA GLN A 149 2.81 -31.90 -1.69
C GLN A 149 3.65 -30.69 -2.07
N LEU A 150 4.74 -30.41 -1.35
CA LEU A 150 5.62 -29.28 -1.63
C LEU A 150 6.42 -29.50 -2.93
N GLU A 151 6.88 -30.72 -3.17
CA GLU A 151 7.54 -31.12 -4.42
C GLU A 151 6.60 -31.02 -5.63
N SER A 152 5.33 -31.42 -5.48
CA SER A 152 4.33 -31.26 -6.53
C SER A 152 4.06 -29.79 -6.86
N GLN A 153 3.99 -28.92 -5.85
CA GLN A 153 3.83 -27.48 -6.07
C GLN A 153 5.06 -26.84 -6.72
N LEU A 154 6.27 -27.27 -6.33
CA LEU A 154 7.51 -26.80 -6.93
C LEU A 154 7.56 -27.17 -8.42
N MET A 155 7.22 -28.41 -8.77
CA MET A 155 7.18 -28.88 -10.17
C MET A 155 6.21 -28.08 -11.03
N ILE A 156 5.02 -27.75 -10.52
CA ILE A 156 4.05 -26.90 -11.23
C ILE A 156 4.60 -25.49 -11.43
N SER A 157 5.29 -24.94 -10.43
CA SER A 157 5.89 -23.60 -10.52
C SER A 157 7.03 -23.54 -11.53
N GLU A 158 7.88 -24.58 -11.59
CA GLU A 158 8.97 -24.69 -12.56
C GLU A 158 8.46 -24.86 -13.99
N ALA A 159 7.39 -25.64 -14.18
CA ALA A 159 6.71 -25.75 -15.47
C ALA A 159 6.11 -24.41 -15.93
N HIS A 160 5.57 -23.61 -15.00
CA HIS A 160 5.05 -22.27 -15.34
C HIS A 160 6.17 -21.29 -15.70
N ILE A 161 7.30 -21.33 -14.98
CA ILE A 161 8.48 -20.48 -15.28
C ILE A 161 9.05 -20.81 -16.67
N THR A 162 9.19 -22.09 -17.00
CA THR A 162 9.67 -22.52 -18.33
C THR A 162 8.70 -22.12 -19.44
N HIS A 163 7.38 -22.20 -19.21
CA HIS A 163 6.39 -21.72 -20.15
C HIS A 163 6.51 -20.22 -20.43
N LEU A 164 6.60 -19.40 -19.37
CA LEU A 164 6.77 -17.95 -19.49
C LEU A 164 8.07 -17.58 -20.21
N ASN A 165 9.16 -18.30 -19.95
CA ASN A 165 10.43 -18.07 -20.65
C ASN A 165 10.35 -18.37 -22.15
N ASN A 166 9.62 -19.42 -22.55
CA ASN A 166 9.37 -19.72 -23.96
C ASN A 166 8.51 -18.65 -24.63
N GLU A 167 7.52 -18.12 -23.92
CA GLU A 167 6.66 -17.03 -24.41
C GLU A 167 7.45 -15.72 -24.59
N ILE A 168 8.31 -15.39 -23.63
CA ILE A 168 9.24 -14.24 -23.73
C ILE A 168 10.17 -14.41 -24.94
N ALA A 169 10.72 -15.61 -25.16
CA ALA A 169 11.57 -15.87 -26.32
C ALA A 169 10.82 -15.66 -27.64
N LYS A 170 9.58 -16.15 -27.74
CA LYS A 170 8.72 -15.97 -28.92
C LYS A 170 8.41 -14.50 -29.18
N LEU A 171 8.02 -13.75 -28.15
CA LEU A 171 7.76 -12.31 -28.25
C LEU A 171 9.01 -11.53 -28.68
N LYS A 172 10.18 -11.90 -28.16
CA LYS A 172 11.45 -11.29 -28.53
C LYS A 172 11.76 -11.47 -30.03
N THR A 173 11.53 -12.65 -30.59
CA THR A 173 11.69 -12.90 -32.04
C THR A 173 10.71 -12.08 -32.87
N GLN A 174 9.44 -11.98 -32.45
CA GLN A 174 8.44 -11.16 -33.16
C GLN A 174 8.81 -9.67 -33.16
N VAL A 175 9.29 -9.15 -32.03
CA VAL A 175 9.77 -7.76 -31.95
C VAL A 175 10.96 -7.53 -32.87
N GLN A 176 11.92 -8.46 -32.90
CA GLN A 176 13.09 -8.37 -33.79
C GLN A 176 12.66 -8.34 -35.27
N GLN A 177 11.67 -9.14 -35.64
CA GLN A 177 11.12 -9.17 -37.00
C GLN A 177 10.46 -7.83 -37.38
N VAL A 178 9.59 -7.29 -36.52
CA VAL A 178 8.92 -6.00 -36.76
C VAL A 178 9.94 -4.85 -36.85
N ILE A 179 11.03 -4.90 -36.09
CA ILE A 179 12.12 -3.92 -36.21
C ILE A 179 12.76 -4.00 -37.60
N GLY A 180 13.09 -5.20 -38.09
CA GLY A 180 13.65 -5.39 -39.44
C GLY A 180 12.70 -4.94 -40.57
N GLU A 181 11.41 -5.24 -40.45
CA GLU A 181 10.38 -4.76 -41.38
C GLU A 181 10.30 -3.23 -41.39
N ASN A 182 10.39 -2.59 -40.21
CA ASN A 182 10.41 -1.13 -40.13
C ASN A 182 11.67 -0.51 -40.76
N GLU A 183 12.84 -1.15 -40.62
CA GLU A 183 14.08 -0.67 -41.25
C GLU A 183 14.03 -0.75 -42.77
N THR A 184 13.49 -1.86 -43.32
CA THR A 184 13.31 -2.03 -44.77
C THR A 184 12.30 -1.04 -45.35
N LEU A 185 11.17 -0.81 -44.66
CA LEU A 185 10.20 0.22 -45.05
C LEU A 185 10.79 1.64 -44.98
N LYS A 186 11.60 1.93 -43.96
CA LYS A 186 12.30 3.21 -43.83
C LYS A 186 13.31 3.43 -44.95
N ALA A 187 14.05 2.39 -45.36
CA ALA A 187 14.97 2.44 -46.49
C ALA A 187 14.25 2.68 -47.83
N ALA A 188 13.12 1.99 -48.06
CA ALA A 188 12.29 2.17 -49.24
C ALA A 188 11.70 3.60 -49.34
N LEU A 189 11.28 4.18 -48.21
CA LEU A 189 10.78 5.55 -48.15
C LEU A 189 11.87 6.58 -48.45
N ASN A 190 13.08 6.37 -47.92
CA ASN A 190 14.23 7.25 -48.20
C ASN A 190 14.64 7.19 -49.67
N ALA A 191 14.67 6.01 -50.29
CA ALA A 191 14.98 5.86 -51.71
C ALA A 191 13.96 6.56 -52.63
N ARG A 192 12.69 6.61 -52.22
CA ARG A 192 11.63 7.32 -52.94
C ARG A 192 11.75 8.83 -52.83
N ASN A 193 12.23 9.35 -51.69
CA ASN A 193 12.44 10.78 -51.47
C ASN A 193 13.68 11.33 -52.20
N SER A 194 14.71 10.51 -52.46
CA SER A 194 15.87 10.91 -53.27
C SER A 194 15.60 10.94 -54.78
N ALA A 195 14.51 10.33 -55.25
CA ALA A 195 14.15 10.30 -56.68
C ALA A 195 13.35 11.54 -57.15
N THR A 196 13.03 12.50 -56.26
CA THR A 196 12.12 13.62 -56.55
C THR A 196 12.79 14.99 -56.73
N HIS A 197 14.07 15.06 -57.12
CA HIS A 197 14.78 16.32 -57.33
C HIS A 197 15.31 16.50 -58.76
N HIS A 198 14.49 17.11 -59.63
CA HIS A 198 14.91 17.85 -60.83
C HIS A 198 13.90 18.98 -61.14
N GLN A 199 14.36 20.24 -61.06
CA GLN A 199 13.72 21.53 -61.48
C GLN A 199 13.70 21.69 -63.02
N PRO A 200 12.96 22.63 -63.70
CA PRO A 200 12.93 24.12 -63.49
C PRO A 200 11.59 24.83 -63.96
N PRO A 201 11.53 26.14 -64.34
CA PRO A 201 11.57 27.38 -63.55
C PRO A 201 10.29 28.28 -63.63
N GLU A 202 10.20 29.20 -62.66
CA GLU A 202 9.56 30.55 -62.66
C GLU A 202 8.15 30.80 -63.23
N THR A 203 7.20 31.16 -62.35
CA THR A 203 6.53 32.49 -62.30
C THR A 203 5.52 32.53 -61.13
N GLU A 204 5.58 33.59 -60.33
CA GLU A 204 4.67 33.93 -59.22
C GLU A 204 3.31 34.52 -59.70
N PRO A 205 2.39 34.99 -58.82
CA PRO A 205 1.73 34.31 -57.69
C PRO A 205 0.21 34.57 -57.69
N VAL A 206 -0.65 33.70 -57.12
CA VAL A 206 -1.82 34.13 -56.30
C VAL A 206 -2.66 32.96 -55.75
N SER A 207 -2.98 33.10 -54.45
CA SER A 207 -4.29 32.87 -53.79
C SER A 207 -4.82 31.46 -53.50
N ASP A 208 -4.71 31.14 -52.20
CA ASP A 208 -5.71 30.59 -51.26
C ASP A 208 -6.68 29.47 -51.64
N SER A 209 -6.55 28.42 -50.82
CA SER A 209 -7.60 27.56 -50.25
C SER A 209 -8.40 26.67 -51.20
N SER A 210 -8.21 25.34 -51.09
CA SER A 210 -9.28 24.37 -50.86
C SER A 210 -8.82 22.90 -51.03
N TRP A 211 -8.77 22.18 -49.92
CA TRP A 211 -9.19 20.77 -49.74
C TRP A 211 -8.23 19.59 -49.92
N CYS A 212 -8.23 18.81 -48.82
CA CYS A 212 -8.14 17.36 -48.68
C CYS A 212 -6.89 16.61 -49.18
N SER A 213 -6.16 16.06 -48.21
CA SER A 213 -5.29 14.90 -48.39
C SER A 213 -5.25 14.05 -47.11
N PRO A 214 -5.00 12.73 -47.23
CA PRO A 214 -5.80 11.71 -46.56
C PRO A 214 -5.22 11.18 -45.25
N GLN A 215 -6.14 10.71 -44.41
CA GLN A 215 -5.91 10.06 -43.13
C GLN A 215 -5.01 8.82 -43.23
N ARG A 216 -4.08 8.69 -42.27
CA ARG A 216 -3.39 7.44 -41.92
C ARG A 216 -4.03 6.86 -40.65
N PRO A 217 -4.32 5.56 -40.56
CA PRO A 217 -5.03 4.99 -39.42
C PRO A 217 -4.10 4.86 -38.21
N ALA A 218 -4.42 5.57 -37.14
CA ALA A 218 -3.80 5.38 -35.83
C ALA A 218 -4.64 4.37 -35.02
N SER A 219 -4.05 3.20 -34.82
CA SER A 219 -4.52 2.18 -33.90
C SER A 219 -4.44 2.71 -32.45
N MET A 220 -5.61 2.76 -31.82
CA MET A 220 -5.89 2.32 -30.45
C MET A 220 -5.38 3.11 -29.23
N TYR A 221 -4.99 4.37 -29.29
CA TYR A 221 -5.01 5.25 -28.10
C TYR A 221 -4.99 6.71 -28.51
N ASN A 222 -6.16 7.22 -28.89
CA ASN A 222 -6.41 8.66 -28.89
C ASN A 222 -7.84 8.85 -28.39
N VAL A 223 -7.96 8.99 -27.07
CA VAL A 223 -9.15 9.61 -26.48
C VAL A 223 -9.21 11.02 -27.07
N THR A 224 -10.27 11.27 -27.81
CA THR A 224 -10.59 12.52 -28.47
C THR A 224 -10.51 13.67 -27.46
N VAL A 225 -9.39 14.39 -27.45
CA VAL A 225 -9.24 15.68 -26.75
C VAL A 225 -9.96 16.72 -27.61
N ASN A 226 -11.27 16.59 -27.74
CA ASN A 226 -12.08 17.54 -28.50
C ASN A 226 -13.42 17.76 -27.79
N ALA A 227 -13.31 18.47 -26.67
CA ALA A 227 -14.36 19.29 -26.07
C ALA A 227 -13.74 20.16 -24.96
N GLN A 228 -12.70 20.94 -25.28
CA GLN A 228 -12.40 22.13 -24.46
C GLN A 228 -13.48 23.16 -24.75
N SER A 229 -14.64 22.97 -24.13
CA SER A 229 -15.57 24.06 -23.88
C SER A 229 -14.83 24.99 -22.91
N THR A 230 -14.44 26.16 -23.39
CA THR A 230 -13.87 27.23 -22.57
C THR A 230 -14.98 27.77 -21.65
N THR A 231 -15.25 27.06 -20.56
CA THR A 231 -16.21 27.52 -19.55
C THR A 231 -15.57 28.72 -18.85
N THR A 232 -15.98 29.94 -19.18
CA THR A 232 -15.53 31.16 -18.48
C THR A 232 -16.29 31.37 -17.17
N ARG A 233 -17.38 30.63 -16.98
CA ARG A 233 -18.32 30.78 -15.87
C ARG A 233 -18.19 29.62 -14.88
N MET A 234 -18.21 29.92 -13.59
CA MET A 234 -18.22 28.90 -12.54
C MET A 234 -19.39 27.92 -12.69
N PRO A 235 -19.18 26.62 -12.44
CA PRO A 235 -20.23 25.62 -12.54
C PRO A 235 -21.31 25.84 -11.47
N GLN A 236 -22.55 25.44 -11.78
CA GLN A 236 -23.65 25.46 -10.81
C GLN A 236 -23.40 24.43 -9.70
N SER A 237 -23.82 24.75 -8.47
CA SER A 237 -23.64 23.87 -7.30
C SER A 237 -24.18 22.46 -7.55
N GLU A 238 -25.37 22.35 -8.15
CA GLU A 238 -26.01 21.07 -8.47
C GLU A 238 -25.16 20.18 -9.38
N GLU A 239 -24.50 20.75 -10.39
CA GLU A 239 -23.66 19.98 -11.31
C GLU A 239 -22.35 19.53 -10.65
N VAL A 240 -21.78 20.36 -9.76
CA VAL A 240 -20.60 19.97 -8.97
C VAL A 240 -20.94 18.83 -8.01
N VAL A 241 -22.09 18.91 -7.33
CA VAL A 241 -22.57 17.85 -6.42
C VAL A 241 -22.77 16.56 -7.21
N ARG A 242 -23.50 16.60 -8.33
CA ARG A 242 -23.77 15.42 -9.17
C ARG A 242 -22.49 14.75 -9.67
N ARG A 243 -21.51 15.53 -10.16
CA ARG A 243 -20.21 15.01 -10.63
C ARG A 243 -19.37 14.45 -9.48
N THR A 244 -19.41 15.07 -8.31
CA THR A 244 -18.66 14.59 -7.14
C THR A 244 -19.26 13.31 -6.54
N ASP A 245 -20.59 13.19 -6.56
CA ASP A 245 -21.29 11.95 -6.20
C ASP A 245 -20.93 10.82 -7.16
N GLN A 246 -20.80 11.12 -8.46
CA GLN A 246 -20.35 10.16 -9.45
C GLN A 246 -18.93 9.67 -9.16
N VAL A 247 -17.99 10.55 -8.78
CA VAL A 247 -16.64 10.14 -8.35
C VAL A 247 -16.71 9.29 -7.08
N THR A 248 -17.51 9.69 -6.10
CA THR A 248 -17.67 8.96 -4.82
C THR A 248 -18.22 7.55 -5.04
N LYS A 249 -19.20 7.39 -5.92
CA LYS A 249 -19.73 6.07 -6.31
C LYS A 249 -18.65 5.17 -6.91
N ARG A 250 -17.80 5.69 -7.80
CA ARG A 250 -16.69 4.89 -8.38
C ARG A 250 -15.65 4.49 -7.35
N ILE A 251 -15.36 5.34 -6.38
CA ILE A 251 -14.47 5.02 -5.25
C ILE A 251 -15.09 3.91 -4.38
N GLN A 252 -16.40 3.95 -4.13
CA GLN A 252 -17.11 2.91 -3.38
C GLN A 252 -17.12 1.56 -4.12
N GLU A 253 -17.33 1.56 -5.45
CA GLU A 253 -17.23 0.37 -6.30
C GLU A 253 -15.84 -0.29 -6.17
N LEU A 254 -14.77 0.51 -6.25
CA LEU A 254 -13.40 0.03 -6.02
C LEU A 254 -13.24 -0.54 -4.59
N ALA A 255 -13.69 0.18 -3.58
CA ALA A 255 -13.55 -0.26 -2.19
C ALA A 255 -14.32 -1.56 -1.89
N ALA A 256 -15.49 -1.77 -2.51
CA ALA A 256 -16.23 -3.01 -2.41
C ALA A 256 -15.48 -4.16 -3.09
N HIS A 257 -14.92 -3.92 -4.28
CA HIS A 257 -14.15 -4.92 -5.02
C HIS A 257 -12.86 -5.34 -4.30
N MET A 258 -12.21 -4.39 -3.60
CA MET A 258 -11.06 -4.65 -2.75
C MET A 258 -11.37 -5.46 -1.48
N ARG A 259 -12.64 -5.58 -1.08
CA ARG A 259 -13.06 -6.46 0.03
C ARG A 259 -13.28 -7.89 -0.42
N SER A 260 -13.59 -8.10 -1.70
CA SER A 260 -13.85 -9.42 -2.29
C SER A 260 -12.65 -10.04 -3.02
N SER A 261 -11.69 -9.23 -3.48
CA SER A 261 -10.54 -9.66 -4.28
C SER A 261 -9.26 -9.00 -3.80
N ASP A 262 -8.27 -9.81 -3.43
CA ASP A 262 -6.93 -9.35 -3.05
C ASP A 262 -5.97 -9.21 -4.25
N LYS A 263 -6.44 -9.48 -5.48
CA LYS A 263 -5.60 -9.46 -6.68
C LYS A 263 -5.49 -8.04 -7.26
N CYS A 264 -4.29 -7.46 -7.21
CA CYS A 264 -4.00 -6.08 -7.63
C CYS A 264 -4.40 -5.77 -9.09
N HIS A 265 -4.18 -6.69 -10.03
CA HIS A 265 -4.48 -6.50 -11.45
C HIS A 265 -5.97 -6.20 -11.74
N SER A 266 -6.86 -6.62 -10.84
CA SER A 266 -8.30 -6.45 -10.97
C SER A 266 -8.77 -5.02 -10.63
N PHE A 267 -7.88 -4.19 -10.07
CA PHE A 267 -8.16 -2.80 -9.71
C PHE A 267 -7.93 -1.81 -10.86
N VAL A 268 -7.14 -2.18 -11.88
CA VAL A 268 -6.80 -1.31 -13.02
C VAL A 268 -8.06 -0.76 -13.73
N PRO A 269 -9.09 -1.57 -14.06
CA PRO A 269 -10.30 -1.05 -14.71
C PRO A 269 -11.10 -0.09 -13.82
N HIS A 270 -11.04 -0.28 -12.49
CA HIS A 270 -11.72 0.57 -11.52
C HIS A 270 -11.01 1.91 -11.38
N ALA A 271 -9.67 1.91 -11.32
CA ALA A 271 -8.86 3.12 -11.30
C ALA A 271 -9.07 3.98 -12.56
N GLU A 272 -9.24 3.35 -13.74
CA GLU A 272 -9.52 4.08 -14.98
C GLU A 272 -10.90 4.75 -14.98
N ARG A 273 -11.95 4.06 -14.50
CA ARG A 273 -13.29 4.66 -14.33
C ARG A 273 -13.26 5.87 -13.40
N ILE A 274 -12.48 5.80 -12.32
CA ILE A 274 -12.29 6.91 -11.40
C ILE A 274 -11.57 8.07 -12.10
N ARG A 275 -10.52 7.81 -12.88
CA ARG A 275 -9.80 8.85 -13.63
C ARG A 275 -10.71 9.61 -14.60
N ILE A 276 -11.55 8.88 -15.34
CA ILE A 276 -12.50 9.50 -16.27
C ILE A 276 -13.48 10.42 -15.53
N ALA A 277 -14.07 9.94 -14.43
CA ALA A 277 -14.99 10.75 -13.62
C ALA A 277 -14.32 12.01 -13.02
N VAL A 278 -13.06 11.89 -12.57
CA VAL A 278 -12.28 13.05 -12.05
C VAL A 278 -11.92 14.03 -13.17
N SER A 279 -11.62 13.54 -14.38
CA SER A 279 -11.38 14.38 -15.55
C SER A 279 -12.64 15.13 -15.97
N GLU A 280 -13.79 14.47 -15.96
CA GLU A 280 -15.10 15.08 -16.23
C GLU A 280 -15.49 16.12 -15.17
N LEU A 281 -15.16 15.88 -13.90
CA LEU A 281 -15.33 16.86 -12.82
C LEU A 281 -14.35 18.03 -12.97
N SER A 282 -13.11 17.80 -13.38
CA SER A 282 -12.13 18.88 -13.57
C SER A 282 -12.47 19.75 -14.77
N ALA A 283 -13.08 19.17 -15.82
CA ALA A 283 -13.43 19.87 -17.06
C ALA A 283 -14.55 20.92 -16.89
N ILE A 284 -15.38 20.82 -15.84
CA ILE A 284 -16.42 21.83 -15.60
C ILE A 284 -15.87 23.12 -14.97
N PHE A 285 -14.64 23.10 -14.44
CA PHE A 285 -14.04 24.27 -13.78
C PHE A 285 -13.23 25.13 -14.77
N PRO A 286 -13.30 26.47 -14.65
CA PRO A 286 -12.46 27.37 -15.43
C PRO A 286 -10.98 27.23 -15.02
N GLN A 287 -10.07 27.37 -15.99
CA GLN A 287 -8.62 27.25 -15.75
C GLN A 287 -8.10 28.27 -14.73
N ASN A 288 -8.72 29.45 -14.66
CA ASN A 288 -8.40 30.51 -13.71
C ASN A 288 -9.48 30.62 -12.62
N THR A 289 -9.57 29.59 -11.77
CA THR A 289 -10.41 29.65 -10.58
C THR A 289 -9.76 30.56 -9.53
N ASN A 290 -10.45 31.62 -9.10
CA ASN A 290 -9.95 32.59 -8.09
C ASN A 290 -9.91 32.02 -6.66
N ASN A 291 -10.63 30.93 -6.38
CA ASN A 291 -10.67 30.31 -5.06
C ASN A 291 -9.52 29.29 -4.91
N ASP A 292 -8.58 29.59 -4.02
CA ASP A 292 -7.41 28.75 -3.74
C ASP A 292 -7.77 27.39 -3.15
N LEU A 293 -8.87 27.29 -2.39
CA LEU A 293 -9.35 26.04 -1.78
C LEU A 293 -9.85 25.07 -2.85
N ILE A 294 -10.62 25.57 -3.82
CA ILE A 294 -11.10 24.77 -4.96
C ILE A 294 -9.90 24.29 -5.79
N ARG A 295 -8.94 25.16 -6.06
CA ARG A 295 -7.73 24.81 -6.80
C ARG A 295 -6.89 23.77 -6.08
N HIS A 296 -6.74 23.92 -4.76
CA HIS A 296 -6.05 22.94 -3.91
C HIS A 296 -6.78 21.59 -3.89
N ALA A 297 -8.12 21.58 -3.73
CA ALA A 297 -8.92 20.36 -3.74
C ALA A 297 -8.84 19.62 -5.08
N LEU A 298 -8.96 20.33 -6.21
CA LEU A 298 -8.85 19.76 -7.56
C LEU A 298 -7.44 19.23 -7.86
N ARG A 299 -6.39 19.94 -7.44
CA ARG A 299 -5.01 19.46 -7.56
C ARG A 299 -4.79 18.21 -6.71
N SER A 300 -5.23 18.22 -5.45
CA SER A 300 -5.13 17.08 -4.54
C SER A 300 -5.86 15.85 -5.08
N LEU A 301 -7.05 16.05 -5.66
CA LEU A 301 -7.83 14.99 -6.30
C LEU A 301 -7.12 14.41 -7.52
N ASN A 302 -6.60 15.24 -8.42
CA ASN A 302 -5.87 14.80 -9.61
C ASN A 302 -4.56 14.08 -9.25
N THR A 303 -3.77 14.62 -8.31
CA THR A 303 -2.54 13.96 -7.83
C THR A 303 -2.83 12.60 -7.21
N SER A 304 -3.87 12.50 -6.38
CA SER A 304 -4.27 11.23 -5.76
C SER A 304 -4.77 10.22 -6.79
N THR A 305 -5.43 10.67 -7.86
CA THR A 305 -5.91 9.84 -8.97
C THR A 305 -4.74 9.26 -9.78
N VAL A 306 -3.76 10.08 -10.16
CA VAL A 306 -2.57 9.63 -10.89
C VAL A 306 -1.78 8.62 -10.03
N ARG A 307 -1.64 8.90 -8.73
CA ARG A 307 -1.01 7.98 -7.80
C ARG A 307 -1.77 6.66 -7.70
N LEU A 308 -3.11 6.70 -7.58
CA LEU A 308 -3.95 5.51 -7.56
C LEU A 308 -3.72 4.64 -8.80
N GLN A 309 -3.61 5.24 -9.99
CA GLN A 309 -3.34 4.50 -11.22
C GLN A 309 -1.97 3.84 -11.23
N ALA A 310 -0.93 4.55 -10.79
CA ALA A 310 0.42 3.98 -10.68
C ALA A 310 0.45 2.79 -9.70
N GLU A 311 -0.22 2.92 -8.55
CA GLU A 311 -0.30 1.84 -7.54
C GLU A 311 -1.10 0.63 -8.04
N CYS A 312 -2.15 0.84 -8.84
CA CYS A 312 -2.92 -0.26 -9.43
C CYS A 312 -2.20 -0.93 -10.60
N ALA A 313 -1.31 -0.21 -11.30
CA ALA A 313 -0.53 -0.73 -12.42
C ALA A 313 0.72 -1.52 -11.96
N GLN A 314 1.25 -1.21 -10.78
CA GLN A 314 2.36 -1.94 -10.19
C GLN A 314 1.87 -3.28 -9.61
N LEU A 315 2.45 -4.38 -10.10
CA LEU A 315 2.10 -5.75 -9.70
C LEU A 315 2.37 -6.06 -8.21
N GLU A 316 3.14 -5.20 -7.53
CA GLU A 316 3.53 -5.32 -6.11
C GLU A 316 2.83 -4.29 -5.21
N GLY A 317 1.90 -3.48 -5.75
CA GLY A 317 1.15 -2.49 -4.98
C GLY A 317 0.30 -3.15 -3.89
N SER A 318 0.68 -2.98 -2.62
CA SER A 318 -0.08 -3.49 -1.47
C SER A 318 -1.48 -2.89 -1.48
N ALA A 319 -2.53 -3.71 -1.31
CA ALA A 319 -3.93 -3.26 -1.27
C ALA A 319 -4.16 -2.08 -0.29
N GLU A 320 -3.34 -1.99 0.75
CA GLU A 320 -3.31 -0.87 1.70
C GLU A 320 -2.95 0.49 1.07
N ARG A 321 -2.00 0.54 0.13
CA ARG A 321 -1.63 1.79 -0.58
C ARG A 321 -2.78 2.30 -1.44
N VAL A 322 -3.50 1.39 -2.10
CA VAL A 322 -4.71 1.68 -2.87
C VAL A 322 -5.82 2.22 -1.95
N ARG A 323 -6.03 1.62 -0.76
CA ARG A 323 -7.00 2.12 0.24
C ARG A 323 -6.65 3.54 0.70
N SER A 324 -5.36 3.81 0.97
CA SER A 324 -4.90 5.13 1.37
C SER A 324 -5.12 6.19 0.28
N CYS A 325 -4.86 5.85 -0.99
CA CYS A 325 -5.15 6.74 -2.12
C CYS A 325 -6.64 7.03 -2.25
N ALA A 326 -7.49 5.99 -2.19
CA ALA A 326 -8.94 6.14 -2.23
C ALA A 326 -9.47 7.04 -1.09
N TYR A 327 -8.92 6.92 0.12
CA TYR A 327 -9.26 7.79 1.25
C TYR A 327 -8.88 9.25 1.01
N ASN A 328 -7.69 9.52 0.50
CA ASN A 328 -7.25 10.89 0.19
C ASN A 328 -8.12 11.54 -0.90
N MET A 329 -8.56 10.76 -1.90
CA MET A 329 -9.51 11.21 -2.92
C MET A 329 -10.86 11.57 -2.31
N ALA A 330 -11.42 10.71 -1.45
CA ALA A 330 -12.68 10.98 -0.76
C ALA A 330 -12.59 12.25 0.12
N LYS A 331 -11.46 12.46 0.79
CA LYS A 331 -11.19 13.68 1.56
C LYS A 331 -11.17 14.94 0.68
N ALA A 332 -10.48 14.88 -0.45
CA ALA A 332 -10.42 16.00 -1.40
C ALA A 332 -11.81 16.31 -2.00
N ASN A 333 -12.59 15.27 -2.34
CA ASN A 333 -13.99 15.42 -2.80
C ASN A 333 -14.87 16.09 -1.75
N LYS A 334 -14.75 15.68 -0.49
CA LYS A 334 -15.50 16.31 0.61
C LYS A 334 -15.13 17.78 0.76
N GLN A 335 -13.84 18.11 0.69
CA GLN A 335 -13.39 19.51 0.70
C GLN A 335 -13.96 20.32 -0.46
N LEU A 336 -14.02 19.72 -1.67
CA LEU A 336 -14.64 20.38 -2.82
C LEU A 336 -16.14 20.62 -2.59
N LEU A 337 -16.89 19.60 -2.12
CA LEU A 337 -18.32 19.72 -1.83
C LEU A 337 -18.63 20.82 -0.81
N THR A 338 -17.81 20.96 0.24
CA THR A 338 -18.00 22.01 1.25
C THR A 338 -17.85 23.44 0.72
N GLN A 339 -17.28 23.64 -0.47
CA GLN A 339 -17.20 24.96 -1.10
C GLN A 339 -18.43 25.29 -1.95
N PHE A 340 -19.29 24.31 -2.23
CA PHE A 340 -20.46 24.44 -3.12
C PHE A 340 -21.80 24.14 -2.42
N GLN A 341 -21.80 23.62 -1.20
CA GLN A 341 -22.97 23.46 -0.31
C GLN A 341 -23.14 24.68 0.59
#